data_AF-A0A3D5PPH4-F1
#
_entry.id   AF-A0A3D5PPH4-F1
#
_cell.length_a   1.000
_cell.length_b   1.000
_cell.length_c   1.000
_cell.angle_alpha   90.00
_cell.angle_beta   90.00
_cell.angle_gamma   90.00
#
_symmetry.space_group_name_H-M   'P 1'
#
loop_
_entity.id
_entity.type
_entity.pdbx_description
1 polymer ?
#
loop_
_entity_poly.entity_id
_entity_poly.type
_entity_poly.pdbx_seq_one_letter_code
_entity_poly.pdbx_strand_id
1 'polypeptide(L)'
;TGWDWFSLSFESGARVMGFVLRSDTEAPYTSATWIAPDGTPTPLPNGAFTARAIEQSDVNGRSIPTTWALSLPQQGLDVTVRALNTQAWMATSVPYWEGPISIEGSHSGVGYLEMTGY
;
A
#
# COMPACT_ATOMS: atom_id res chain seq x y z
N THR A 1 -5.44 -14.78 -5.96
CA THR A 1 -4.41 -14.65 -4.89
C THR A 1 -3.31 -13.67 -5.29
N GLY A 2 -2.62 -13.04 -4.34
CA GLY A 2 -1.54 -12.08 -4.62
C GLY A 2 -1.18 -11.23 -3.40
N TRP A 3 -0.41 -10.16 -3.59
CA TRP A 3 -0.15 -9.18 -2.53
C TRP A 3 -0.34 -7.74 -2.98
N ASP A 4 -0.59 -6.86 -1.99
CA ASP A 4 -0.51 -5.40 -2.11
C ASP A 4 0.53 -4.94 -1.08
N TRP A 5 1.61 -4.32 -1.54
CA TRP A 5 2.70 -3.86 -0.70
C TRP A 5 2.87 -2.35 -0.81
N PHE A 6 3.05 -1.69 0.33
CA PHE A 6 3.13 -0.25 0.47
C PHE A 6 4.40 0.12 1.24
N SER A 7 5.19 1.02 0.67
CA SER A 7 6.22 1.76 1.39
C SER A 7 5.86 3.24 1.41
N LEU A 8 5.68 3.78 2.61
CA LEU A 8 5.26 5.15 2.84
C LEU A 8 6.38 5.90 3.55
N SER A 9 6.74 7.07 3.04
CA SER A 9 7.66 8.02 3.68
C SER A 9 6.93 9.33 3.89
N PHE A 10 6.70 9.69 5.15
CA PHE A 10 5.99 10.90 5.51
C PHE A 10 6.93 12.09 5.67
N GLU A 11 6.40 13.29 5.47
CA GLU A 11 7.16 14.54 5.64
C GLU A 11 7.65 14.74 7.08
N SER A 12 6.99 14.13 8.07
CA SER A 12 7.42 14.12 9.48
C SER A 12 8.69 13.30 9.73
N GLY A 13 9.15 12.54 8.74
CA GLY A 13 10.29 11.61 8.82
C GLY A 13 9.91 10.19 9.23
N ALA A 14 8.70 9.98 9.75
CA ALA A 14 8.18 8.64 10.01
C ALA A 14 7.92 7.87 8.71
N ARG A 15 7.94 6.54 8.79
CA ARG A 15 7.74 5.66 7.63
C ARG A 15 6.86 4.48 7.98
N VAL A 16 6.24 3.88 6.96
CA VAL A 16 5.53 2.62 7.08
C VAL A 16 5.99 1.68 5.98
N MET A 17 6.24 0.42 6.34
CA MET A 17 6.22 -0.69 5.40
C MET A 17 5.02 -1.55 5.78
N GLY A 18 4.09 -1.78 4.86
CA GLY A 18 2.89 -2.58 5.14
C GLY A 18 2.43 -3.37 3.93
N PHE A 19 1.82 -4.53 4.15
CA PHE A 19 1.29 -5.34 3.08
C PHE A 19 0.00 -6.08 3.46
N VAL A 20 -0.74 -6.47 2.42
CA VAL A 20 -1.86 -7.40 2.47
C VAL A 20 -1.53 -8.60 1.60
N LEU A 21 -1.61 -9.80 2.16
CA LEU A 21 -1.60 -11.05 1.41
C LEU A 21 -3.05 -11.46 1.16
N ARG A 22 -3.42 -11.57 -0.12
CA ARG A 22 -4.77 -11.95 -0.56
C ARG A 22 -4.78 -13.41 -0.94
N SER A 23 -5.74 -14.14 -0.38
CA SER A 23 -6.02 -15.53 -0.73
C SER A 23 -7.44 -15.67 -1.24
N ASP A 24 -7.66 -16.63 -2.14
CA ASP A 24 -8.98 -16.96 -2.68
C ASP A 24 -9.66 -18.03 -1.79
N THR A 25 -8.90 -18.66 -0.89
CA THR A 25 -9.35 -19.76 -0.02
C THR A 25 -9.19 -19.47 1.48
N GLU A 26 -8.38 -18.48 1.84
CA GLU A 26 -8.07 -18.11 3.22
C GLU A 26 -8.40 -16.64 3.49
N ALA A 27 -8.57 -16.29 4.77
CA ALA A 27 -8.72 -14.90 5.16
C ALA A 27 -7.44 -14.10 4.81
N PRO A 28 -7.55 -12.84 4.38
CA PRO A 28 -6.39 -12.01 4.14
C PRO A 28 -5.51 -11.87 5.39
N TYR A 29 -4.20 -11.84 5.18
CA TYR A 29 -3.22 -11.57 6.23
C TYR A 29 -2.60 -10.20 6.00
N THR A 30 -2.44 -9.40 7.06
CA THR A 30 -1.76 -8.11 6.99
C THR A 30 -0.56 -8.06 7.92
N SER A 31 0.43 -7.26 7.53
CA SER A 31 1.54 -6.91 8.40
C SER A 31 1.94 -5.48 8.11
N ALA A 32 2.39 -4.76 9.14
CA ALA A 32 2.99 -3.46 8.97
C ALA A 32 4.03 -3.20 10.06
N THR A 33 5.00 -2.35 9.72
CA THR A 33 5.97 -1.80 10.66
C THR A 33 5.90 -0.29 10.56
N TRP A 34 5.60 0.36 11.68
CA TRP A 34 5.79 1.80 11.84
C TRP A 34 7.25 2.07 12.18
N ILE A 35 7.89 3.00 11.49
CA ILE A 35 9.27 3.40 11.76
C ILE A 35 9.22 4.87 12.17
N ALA A 36 9.56 5.14 13.42
CA ALA A 36 9.58 6.50 13.95
C ALA A 36 10.66 7.36 13.24
N PRO A 37 10.60 8.71 13.34
CA PRO A 37 11.57 9.58 12.66
C PRO A 37 13.03 9.33 13.06
N ASP A 38 13.27 8.77 14.25
CA ASP A 38 14.59 8.37 14.75
C ASP A 38 15.06 6.99 14.21
N GLY A 39 14.24 6.32 13.41
CA GLY A 39 14.50 4.99 12.86
C GLY A 39 14.01 3.83 13.73
N THR A 40 13.41 4.08 14.90
CA THR A 40 12.93 3.02 15.80
C THR A 40 11.76 2.25 15.16
N PRO A 41 11.89 0.92 14.92
CA PRO A 41 10.83 0.12 14.33
C PRO A 41 9.83 -0.38 15.38
N THR A 42 8.54 -0.32 15.04
CA THR A 42 7.43 -0.88 15.81
C THR A 42 6.62 -1.82 14.90
N PRO A 43 6.84 -3.14 14.96
CA PRO A 43 6.05 -4.09 14.22
C PRO A 43 4.63 -4.15 14.77
N LEU A 44 3.65 -4.32 13.89
CA LEU A 44 2.23 -4.31 14.22
C LEU A 44 1.62 -5.69 13.94
N PRO A 45 0.65 -6.12 14.78
CA PRO A 45 0.03 -7.43 14.63
C PRO A 45 -0.84 -7.51 13.36
N ASN A 46 -1.13 -8.74 12.94
CA ASN A 46 -2.11 -8.99 11.88
C ASN A 46 -3.44 -8.28 12.17
N GLY A 47 -4.01 -7.64 11.16
CA GLY A 47 -5.25 -6.86 11.26
C GLY A 47 -5.09 -5.44 11.78
N ALA A 48 -3.90 -5.02 12.24
CA ALA A 48 -3.67 -3.62 12.62
C ALA A 48 -3.60 -2.67 11.42
N PHE A 49 -3.07 -3.16 10.29
CA PHE A 49 -3.01 -2.45 9.02
C PHE A 49 -4.22 -2.78 8.16
N THR A 50 -4.88 -1.74 7.67
CA THR A 50 -5.95 -1.87 6.68
C THR A 50 -5.58 -1.13 5.41
N ALA A 51 -5.82 -1.77 4.27
CA ALA A 51 -5.71 -1.18 2.95
C ALA A 51 -6.97 -1.51 2.17
N ARG A 52 -7.71 -0.48 1.74
CA ARG A 52 -8.95 -0.64 1.00
C ARG A 52 -8.85 0.11 -0.32
N ALA A 53 -8.99 -0.60 -1.43
CA ALA A 53 -9.08 0.02 -2.74
C ALA A 53 -10.32 0.92 -2.79
N ILE A 54 -10.15 2.17 -3.23
CA ILE A 54 -11.23 3.14 -3.37
C ILE A 54 -11.40 3.63 -4.82
N GLU A 55 -10.42 3.40 -5.68
CA GLU A 55 -10.50 3.69 -7.12
C GLU A 55 -9.71 2.66 -7.91
N GLN A 56 -10.25 2.29 -9.07
CA GLN A 56 -9.67 1.35 -10.03
C GLN A 56 -9.35 2.10 -11.32
N SER A 57 -8.26 1.72 -11.98
CA SER A 57 -7.90 2.17 -13.33
C SER A 57 -7.96 1.01 -14.31
N ASP A 58 -8.34 1.30 -15.55
CA ASP A 58 -8.08 0.39 -16.66
C ASP A 58 -6.59 0.46 -17.03
N VAL A 59 -5.91 -0.67 -16.95
CA VAL A 59 -4.50 -0.82 -17.29
C VAL A 59 -4.38 -1.94 -18.31
N ASN A 60 -4.38 -1.57 -19.59
CA ASN A 60 -4.39 -2.50 -20.71
C ASN A 60 -5.53 -3.54 -20.62
N GLY A 61 -6.75 -3.09 -20.32
CA GLY A 61 -7.93 -3.95 -20.19
C GLY A 61 -8.05 -4.69 -18.85
N ARG A 62 -7.20 -4.40 -17.87
CA ARG A 62 -7.26 -4.94 -16.51
C ARG A 62 -7.76 -3.88 -15.54
N SER A 63 -8.63 -4.25 -14.61
CA SER A 63 -9.04 -3.37 -13.50
C SER A 63 -8.01 -3.45 -12.38
N ILE A 64 -7.17 -2.42 -12.26
CA ILE A 64 -6.10 -2.36 -11.25
C ILE A 64 -6.41 -1.27 -10.21
N PRO A 65 -6.32 -1.57 -8.90
CA PRO A 65 -6.56 -0.56 -7.87
C PRO A 65 -5.40 0.42 -7.76
N THR A 66 -5.64 1.67 -8.16
CA THR A 66 -4.59 2.71 -8.20
C THR A 66 -4.79 3.81 -7.15
N THR A 67 -5.90 3.79 -6.42
CA THR A 67 -6.12 4.64 -5.25
C THR A 67 -6.60 3.79 -4.08
N TRP A 68 -5.98 4.00 -2.92
CA TRP A 68 -6.25 3.23 -1.71
C TRP A 68 -6.45 4.12 -0.50
N ALA A 69 -7.37 3.74 0.38
CA ALA A 69 -7.45 4.26 1.75
C ALA A 69 -6.66 3.32 2.67
N LEU A 70 -5.68 3.86 3.40
CA LEU A 70 -4.82 3.13 4.31
C LEU A 70 -5.00 3.63 5.74
N SER A 71 -5.02 2.73 6.73
CA SER A 71 -5.06 3.13 8.13
C SER A 71 -4.24 2.28 9.08
N LEU A 72 -3.72 2.96 10.12
CA LEU A 72 -3.11 2.41 11.33
C LEU A 72 -3.64 3.22 12.53
N PRO A 73 -4.81 2.86 13.09
CA PRO A 73 -5.48 3.67 14.10
C PRO A 73 -4.61 3.98 15.34
N GLN A 74 -3.82 3.02 15.81
CA GLN A 74 -2.94 3.21 16.96
C GLN A 74 -1.85 4.27 16.71
N GLN A 75 -1.51 4.53 15.45
CA GLN A 75 -0.50 5.52 15.05
C GLN A 75 -1.13 6.80 14.47
N GLY A 76 -2.46 6.93 14.53
CA GLY A 76 -3.18 8.07 13.95
C GLY A 76 -3.07 8.17 12.43
N LEU A 77 -2.68 7.09 11.75
CA LEU A 77 -2.59 7.06 10.29
C LEU A 77 -3.98 6.78 9.71
N ASP A 78 -4.45 7.71 8.89
CA ASP A 78 -5.63 7.60 8.04
C ASP A 78 -5.37 8.45 6.79
N VAL A 79 -4.96 7.78 5.71
CA VAL A 79 -4.46 8.44 4.50
C VAL A 79 -5.06 7.83 3.24
N THR A 80 -5.20 8.66 2.22
CA THR A 80 -5.41 8.24 0.84
C THR A 80 -4.08 8.24 0.11
N VAL A 81 -3.76 7.14 -0.57
CA VAL A 81 -2.62 7.06 -1.48
C VAL A 81 -3.06 6.92 -2.93
N ARG A 82 -2.37 7.61 -3.83
CA ARG A 82 -2.72 7.68 -5.27
C ARG A 82 -1.50 7.40 -6.13
N ALA A 83 -1.64 6.50 -7.09
CA ALA A 83 -0.61 6.28 -8.11
C ALA A 83 -0.35 7.56 -8.90
N LEU A 84 0.93 7.93 -9.06
CA LEU A 84 1.30 9.05 -9.93
C LEU A 84 1.19 8.70 -11.42
N ASN A 85 1.39 7.42 -11.73
CA ASN A 85 1.16 6.85 -13.06
C ASN A 85 0.35 5.56 -12.91
N THR A 86 -0.89 5.56 -13.37
CA THR A 86 -1.78 4.39 -13.27
C THR A 86 -1.35 3.25 -14.20
N GLN A 87 -0.58 3.54 -15.26
CA GLN A 87 -0.18 2.58 -16.29
C GLN A 87 1.14 1.84 -15.98
N ALA A 88 1.56 1.79 -14.72
CA ALA A 88 2.84 1.23 -14.29
C ALA A 88 2.84 -0.31 -14.22
N TRP A 89 2.42 -0.95 -15.30
CA TRP A 89 2.33 -2.40 -15.45
C TRP A 89 3.63 -3.01 -15.98
N MET A 90 4.09 -4.08 -15.35
CA MET A 90 5.29 -4.81 -15.71
C MET A 90 4.90 -6.16 -16.31
N ALA A 91 5.15 -6.32 -17.62
CA ALA A 91 4.84 -7.53 -18.38
C ALA A 91 5.98 -8.57 -18.30
N THR A 92 6.34 -8.98 -17.09
CA THR A 92 7.35 -10.03 -16.84
C THR A 92 6.71 -11.42 -16.83
N SER A 93 7.49 -12.47 -16.56
CA SER A 93 6.97 -13.85 -16.43
C SER A 93 5.97 -14.00 -15.28
N VAL A 94 6.11 -13.18 -14.23
CA VAL A 94 5.13 -13.02 -13.15
C VAL A 94 4.70 -11.56 -13.18
N PRO A 95 3.63 -11.21 -13.91
CA PRO A 95 3.28 -9.82 -14.14
C PRO A 95 2.81 -9.15 -12.85
N TYR A 96 3.10 -7.85 -12.74
CA TYR A 96 2.82 -7.07 -11.55
C TYR A 96 2.65 -5.59 -11.89
N TRP A 97 2.03 -4.84 -10.99
CA TRP A 97 1.95 -3.39 -11.04
C TRP A 97 2.93 -2.81 -10.02
N GLU A 98 3.73 -1.81 -10.40
CA GLU A 98 4.66 -1.14 -9.49
C GLU A 98 4.83 0.32 -9.86
N GLY A 99 4.60 1.22 -8.91
CA GLY A 99 4.76 2.63 -9.18
C GLY A 99 4.78 3.54 -7.94
N PRO A 100 5.30 4.77 -8.13
CA PRO A 100 5.29 5.79 -7.09
C PRO A 100 3.87 6.25 -6.77
N ILE A 101 3.63 6.55 -5.51
CA ILE A 101 2.36 7.05 -4.98
C ILE A 101 2.55 8.37 -4.22
N SER A 102 1.58 9.27 -4.29
CA SER A 102 1.43 10.39 -3.34
C SER A 102 0.58 9.95 -2.15
N ILE A 103 0.76 10.64 -1.02
CA ILE A 103 0.06 10.38 0.24
C ILE A 103 -0.58 11.68 0.74
N GLU A 104 -1.87 11.64 1.05
CA GLU A 104 -2.63 12.76 1.59
C GLU A 104 -3.59 12.28 2.69
N GLY A 105 -3.90 13.12 3.68
CA GLY A 105 -4.82 12.80 4.78
C GLY A 105 -4.25 13.23 6.12
N SER A 106 -4.27 12.33 7.12
CA SER A 106 -3.66 12.63 8.42
C SER A 106 -2.13 12.82 8.36
N HIS A 107 -1.50 12.31 7.29
CA HIS A 107 -0.08 12.50 6.98
C HIS A 107 0.06 12.80 5.47
N SER A 108 1.06 13.63 5.14
CA SER A 108 1.52 13.91 3.78
C SER A 108 2.84 13.20 3.50
N GLY A 109 3.08 12.87 2.23
CA GLY A 109 4.34 12.28 1.82
C GLY A 109 4.28 11.58 0.46
N VAL A 110 5.24 10.69 0.26
CA VAL A 110 5.41 9.92 -0.97
C VAL A 110 5.73 8.46 -0.64
N GLY A 111 5.55 7.59 -1.61
CA GLY A 111 5.80 6.18 -1.41
C GLY A 111 5.87 5.38 -2.69
N TYR A 112 5.85 4.06 -2.52
CA TYR A 112 5.73 3.09 -3.60
C TYR A 112 4.64 2.07 -3.26
N LEU A 113 3.96 1.62 -4.31
CA LEU A 113 2.99 0.53 -4.26
C LEU A 113 3.44 -0.54 -5.24
N GLU A 114 3.43 -1.79 -4.79
CA GLU A 114 3.65 -2.98 -5.61
C GLU A 114 2.48 -3.94 -5.43
N MET A 115 1.94 -4.47 -6.52
CA MET A 115 0.79 -5.37 -6.49
C MET A 115 0.95 -6.52 -7.48
N THR A 116 0.60 -7.73 -7.05
CA THR A 116 0.60 -8.93 -7.89
C THR A 116 -0.75 -9.62 -7.88
N GLY A 117 -1.01 -10.47 -8.86
CA GLY A 117 -2.24 -11.29 -8.87
C GLY A 117 -3.51 -10.53 -9.21
N TYR A 118 -3.39 -9.55 -10.12
CA TYR A 118 -4.48 -8.82 -10.77
C TYR A 118 -4.52 -9.09 -12.28
#